data_AF-F9XG75-F1
#
_entry.id   AF-F9XG75-F1
#
_cell.length_a   1.000
_cell.length_b   1.000
_cell.length_c   1.000
_cell.angle_alpha   90.00
_cell.angle_beta   90.00
_cell.angle_gamma   90.00
#
_symmetry.space_group_name_H-M   'P 1'
#
loop_
_entity.id
_entity.type
_entity.pdbx_description
1 polymer ?
#
loop_
_entity_poly.entity_id
_entity_poly.type
_entity_poly.pdbx_seq_one_letter_code
_entity_poly.pdbx_strand_id
1 'polypeptide(L)'
;MASNNTSAQVTTHDTDHHVHVAKTLSPLFVDDPPVRFILSSLSEEARLAYMDDYFGTLVKAAALNSAEFVEANDWDCTAVWLPPGKRIDNSWTWWSAGFVGCLWKLGVAGCKVSPQLCLHL
;
A
#
# COMPACT_ATOMS: atom_id res chain seq x y z
N MET A 1 11.70 39.26 10.23
CA MET A 1 11.32 38.10 9.42
C MET A 1 9.97 37.63 9.91
N ALA A 2 8.90 37.90 9.16
CA ALA A 2 7.55 37.51 9.54
C ALA A 2 7.38 36.00 9.29
N SER A 3 7.09 35.22 10.33
CA SER A 3 6.63 33.83 10.19
C SER A 3 5.23 33.86 9.60
N ASN A 4 5.11 33.67 8.29
CA ASN A 4 3.82 33.50 7.64
C ASN A 4 3.25 32.15 8.08
N ASN A 5 2.24 32.18 8.94
CA ASN A 5 1.58 30.99 9.48
C ASN A 5 0.56 30.51 8.44
N THR A 6 1.05 29.93 7.35
CA THR A 6 0.20 29.25 6.37
C THR A 6 -0.27 27.95 7.00
N SER A 7 -1.44 27.97 7.64
CA SER A 7 -2.06 26.75 8.13
C SER A 7 -2.33 25.82 6.94
N ALA A 8 -1.76 24.61 6.99
CA ALA A 8 -2.03 23.58 6.00
C ALA A 8 -3.55 23.33 5.94
N GLN A 9 -4.13 23.37 4.74
CA GLN A 9 -5.54 23.04 4.56
C GLN A 9 -5.68 21.52 4.56
N VAL A 10 -6.42 20.99 5.52
CA VAL A 10 -6.67 19.56 5.68
C VAL A 10 -8.09 19.25 5.24
N THR A 11 -8.24 18.33 4.29
CA THR A 11 -9.54 17.92 3.75
C THR A 11 -9.73 16.43 3.99
N THR A 12 -10.93 16.04 4.46
CA THR A 12 -11.32 14.64 4.58
C THR A 12 -12.17 14.24 3.38
N HIS A 13 -11.81 13.12 2.78
CA HIS A 13 -12.45 12.53 1.61
C HIS A 13 -13.11 11.20 1.95
N ASP A 14 -14.12 10.87 1.15
CA ASP A 14 -14.81 9.59 1.20
C ASP A 14 -13.97 8.46 0.56
N THR A 15 -14.52 7.24 0.62
CA THR A 15 -13.84 6.01 0.19
C THR A 15 -13.56 5.93 -1.32
N ASP A 16 -14.10 6.82 -2.14
CA ASP A 16 -13.99 6.77 -3.60
C ASP A 16 -12.59 7.19 -4.08
N HIS A 17 -11.81 7.89 -3.24
CA HIS A 17 -10.47 8.37 -3.55
C HIS A 17 -9.35 7.33 -3.35
N HIS A 18 -9.68 6.08 -3.02
CA HIS A 18 -8.71 5.03 -2.67
C HIS A 18 -7.64 4.77 -3.74
N VAL A 19 -7.97 4.91 -5.03
CA VAL A 19 -7.01 4.72 -6.13
C VAL A 19 -5.97 5.84 -6.17
N HIS A 20 -6.41 7.08 -5.94
CA HIS A 20 -5.51 8.23 -5.92
C HIS A 20 -4.57 8.16 -4.72
N VAL A 21 -5.14 7.94 -3.53
CA VAL A 21 -4.39 7.76 -2.27
C VAL A 21 -3.33 6.66 -2.40
N ALA A 22 -3.69 5.51 -2.98
CA ALA A 22 -2.75 4.41 -3.19
C ALA A 22 -1.55 4.80 -4.07
N LYS A 23 -1.79 5.55 -5.15
CA LYS A 23 -0.73 6.03 -6.04
C LYS A 23 0.17 7.06 -5.37
N THR A 24 -0.36 7.90 -4.49
CA THR A 24 0.43 8.87 -3.72
C THR A 24 1.31 8.16 -2.68
N LEU A 25 0.79 7.12 -2.01
CA LEU A 25 1.52 6.38 -0.99
C LEU A 25 2.60 5.45 -1.58
N SER A 26 2.30 4.74 -2.66
CA SER A 26 3.18 3.73 -3.27
C SER A 26 4.66 4.12 -3.38
N PRO A 27 5.04 5.27 -3.99
CA PRO A 27 6.45 5.65 -4.13
C PRO A 27 7.14 6.00 -2.79
N LEU A 28 6.38 6.43 -1.78
CA LEU A 28 6.93 6.85 -0.48
C LEU A 28 7.45 5.68 0.35
N PHE A 29 6.92 4.48 0.12
CA PHE A 29 7.25 3.27 0.87
C PHE A 29 8.18 2.31 0.11
N VAL A 30 8.77 2.75 -1.01
CA VAL A 30 9.68 1.92 -1.81
C VAL A 30 10.87 1.42 -0.99
N ASP A 31 11.40 2.25 -0.10
CA ASP A 31 12.57 1.94 0.74
C ASP A 31 12.21 1.59 2.19
N ASP A 32 10.91 1.47 2.50
CA ASP A 32 10.45 1.17 3.85
C ASP A 32 10.81 -0.28 4.24
N PRO A 33 11.60 -0.51 5.31
CA PRO A 33 12.04 -1.86 5.67
C PRO A 33 10.90 -2.85 5.94
N PRO A 34 9.80 -2.48 6.64
CA PRO A 34 8.61 -3.32 6.75
C PRO A 34 8.02 -3.76 5.40
N VAL A 35 7.80 -2.83 4.47
CA VAL A 35 7.25 -3.17 3.14
C VAL A 35 8.22 -4.07 2.36
N ARG A 36 9.52 -3.78 2.42
CA ARG A 36 10.56 -4.61 1.79
C ARG A 36 10.60 -6.03 2.37
N PHE A 37 10.38 -6.18 3.68
CA PHE A 37 10.29 -7.48 4.34
C PHE A 37 9.04 -8.26 3.91
N ILE A 38 7.87 -7.63 3.88
CA ILE A 38 6.62 -8.29 3.46
C ILE A 38 6.69 -8.79 2.01
N LEU A 39 7.37 -8.03 1.14
CA LEU A 39 7.52 -8.34 -0.28
C LEU A 39 8.87 -9.00 -0.62
N SER A 40 9.58 -9.57 0.37
CA SER A 40 10.94 -10.07 0.20
C SER A 40 11.06 -11.31 -0.69
N SER A 41 9.93 -11.95 -1.04
CA SER A 41 9.88 -13.10 -1.96
C SER A 41 9.96 -12.69 -3.43
N LEU A 42 9.83 -11.39 -3.75
CA LEU A 42 9.96 -10.84 -5.09
C LEU A 42 11.40 -10.38 -5.38
N SER A 43 11.81 -10.44 -6.65
CA SER A 43 13.00 -9.70 -7.09
C SER A 43 12.78 -8.19 -6.95
N GLU A 44 13.85 -7.41 -6.92
CA GLU A 44 13.74 -5.95 -6.77
C GLU A 44 12.89 -5.30 -7.87
N GLU A 45 13.12 -5.69 -9.13
CA GLU A 45 12.34 -5.24 -10.28
C GLU A 45 10.85 -5.60 -10.16
N ALA A 46 10.55 -6.84 -9.78
CA ALA A 46 9.18 -7.31 -9.61
C ALA A 46 8.48 -6.63 -8.43
N ARG A 47 9.22 -6.37 -7.33
CA ARG A 47 8.72 -5.65 -6.17
C ARG A 47 8.34 -4.23 -6.54
N LEU A 48 9.22 -3.49 -7.23
CA LEU A 48 8.97 -2.12 -7.67
C LEU A 48 7.76 -2.03 -8.59
N ALA A 49 7.65 -2.95 -9.56
CA ALA A 49 6.49 -3.01 -10.46
C ALA A 49 5.18 -3.37 -9.74
N TYR A 50 5.26 -3.98 -8.55
CA TYR A 50 4.13 -4.45 -7.78
C TYR A 50 3.67 -3.48 -6.68
N MET A 51 4.41 -2.40 -6.41
CA MET A 51 4.11 -1.44 -5.34
C MET A 51 2.71 -0.81 -5.48
N ASP A 52 2.33 -0.39 -6.69
CA ASP A 52 1.02 0.21 -6.95
C ASP A 52 -0.13 -0.77 -6.69
N ASP A 53 0.02 -2.02 -7.12
CA ASP A 53 -0.96 -3.09 -6.89
C ASP A 53 -1.07 -3.41 -5.38
N TYR A 54 0.06 -3.44 -4.68
CA TYR A 54 0.12 -3.69 -3.24
C TYR A 54 -0.60 -2.59 -2.44
N PHE A 55 -0.25 -1.32 -2.67
CA PHE A 55 -0.91 -0.20 -2.00
C PHE A 55 -2.37 -0.03 -2.45
N GLY A 56 -2.68 -0.26 -3.73
CA GLY A 56 -4.05 -0.27 -4.22
C GLY A 56 -4.92 -1.27 -3.48
N THR A 57 -4.37 -2.46 -3.20
CA THR A 57 -5.07 -3.49 -2.42
C THR A 57 -5.26 -3.08 -0.96
N LEU A 58 -4.22 -2.51 -0.31
CA LEU A 58 -4.30 -2.07 1.09
C LEU A 58 -5.29 -0.92 1.28
N VAL A 59 -5.24 0.10 0.43
CA VAL A 59 -6.12 1.27 0.54
C VAL A 59 -7.54 0.91 0.17
N LYS A 60 -7.75 0.02 -0.81
CA LYS A 60 -9.09 -0.55 -1.09
C LYS A 60 -9.62 -1.35 0.09
N ALA A 61 -8.79 -2.15 0.75
CA ALA A 61 -9.17 -2.87 1.96
C ALA A 61 -9.55 -1.91 3.10
N ALA A 62 -8.83 -0.79 3.24
CA ALA A 62 -9.17 0.26 4.18
C ALA A 62 -10.53 0.92 3.83
N ALA A 63 -10.74 1.26 2.55
CA ALA A 63 -12.00 1.82 2.05
C ALA A 63 -13.20 0.92 2.39
N LEU A 64 -13.07 -0.39 2.15
CA LEU A 64 -14.12 -1.38 2.49
C LEU A 64 -14.39 -1.50 3.99
N ASN A 65 -13.47 -1.06 4.84
CA ASN A 65 -13.63 -0.99 6.30
C ASN A 65 -14.04 0.40 6.81
N SER A 66 -14.62 1.23 5.93
CA SER A 66 -15.06 2.59 6.26
C SER A 66 -13.93 3.49 6.74
N ALA A 67 -12.74 3.35 6.11
CA ALA A 67 -11.65 4.27 6.36
C ALA A 67 -11.99 5.69 5.88
N GLU A 68 -11.41 6.67 6.56
CA GLU A 68 -11.41 8.07 6.16
C GLU A 68 -10.06 8.38 5.51
N PHE A 69 -10.10 9.03 4.34
CA PHE A 69 -8.89 9.51 3.68
C PHE A 69 -8.73 10.98 3.97
N VAL A 70 -7.54 11.37 4.42
CA VAL A 70 -7.22 12.75 4.74
C VAL A 70 -6.11 13.19 3.81
N GLU A 71 -6.26 14.37 3.22
CA GLU A 71 -5.19 15.04 2.49
C GLU A 71 -4.80 16.36 3.16
N ALA A 72 -3.61 16.85 2.85
CA ALA A 72 -3.25 18.23 3.10
C ALA A 72 -2.45 18.79 1.92
N ASN A 73 -2.68 20.08 1.63
CA ASN A 73 -2.00 20.85 0.60
C ASN A 73 -2.02 20.16 -0.79
N ASP A 74 -3.22 19.87 -1.32
CA ASP A 74 -3.39 19.28 -2.66
C ASP A 74 -2.62 17.95 -2.83
N TRP A 75 -2.87 17.02 -1.91
CA TRP A 75 -2.24 15.70 -1.85
C TRP A 75 -0.72 15.64 -1.60
N ASP A 76 -0.06 16.75 -1.26
CA ASP A 76 1.34 16.76 -0.78
C ASP A 76 1.53 15.87 0.46
N CYS A 77 0.48 15.72 1.26
CA CYS A 77 0.42 14.79 2.38
C CYS A 77 -0.91 14.04 2.35
N THR A 78 -0.88 12.73 2.61
CA THR A 78 -2.09 11.92 2.75
C THR A 78 -1.99 10.95 3.90
N ALA A 79 -3.12 10.71 4.56
CA ALA A 79 -3.26 9.74 5.63
C ALA A 79 -4.53 8.90 5.44
N VAL A 80 -4.45 7.64 5.86
CA VAL A 80 -5.57 6.70 5.85
C VAL A 80 -5.91 6.34 7.29
N TRP A 81 -7.10 6.71 7.74
CA TRP A 81 -7.55 6.44 9.11
C TRP A 81 -8.62 5.36 9.11
N LEU A 82 -8.42 4.34 9.93
CA LEU A 82 -9.49 3.36 10.21
C LEU A 82 -10.26 3.74 11.47
N PRO A 83 -11.60 3.58 11.46
CA PRO A 83 -12.39 3.78 12.66
C PRO A 83 -12.03 2.74 13.74
N PRO A 84 -12.20 3.08 15.02
CA PRO A 84 -11.82 2.21 16.13
C PRO A 84 -12.58 0.88 16.07
N GLY A 85 -11.88 -0.23 16.34
CA GLY A 85 -12.45 -1.58 16.30
C GLY A 85 -12.55 -2.18 14.89
N LYS A 86 -12.18 -1.45 13.83
CA LYS A 86 -11.96 -2.01 12.49
C LYS A 86 -10.48 -2.28 12.25
N ARG A 87 -10.20 -3.27 11.40
CA ARG A 87 -8.85 -3.66 11.03
C ARG A 87 -8.80 -4.02 9.55
N ILE A 88 -7.66 -3.75 8.91
CA ILE A 88 -7.40 -4.13 7.51
C ILE A 88 -7.27 -5.65 7.35
N ASP A 89 -6.92 -6.36 8.43
CA ASP A 89 -6.68 -7.81 8.46
C ASP A 89 -7.93 -8.68 8.67
N ASN A 90 -9.13 -8.12 8.53
CA ASN A 90 -10.35 -8.92 8.57
C ASN A 90 -10.38 -9.87 7.36
N SER A 91 -10.58 -11.17 7.60
CA SER A 91 -10.50 -12.22 6.57
C SER A 91 -11.38 -11.92 5.36
N TRP A 92 -12.57 -11.35 5.57
CA TRP A 92 -13.48 -10.94 4.50
C TRP A 92 -12.93 -9.82 3.61
N THR A 93 -12.18 -8.89 4.20
CA THR A 93 -11.55 -7.78 3.48
C THR A 93 -10.38 -8.28 2.63
N TRP A 94 -9.62 -9.28 3.09
CA TRP A 94 -8.55 -9.89 2.29
C TRP A 94 -9.09 -10.59 1.04
N TRP A 95 -10.23 -11.27 1.15
CA TRP A 95 -10.88 -11.90 0.01
C TRP A 95 -11.46 -10.87 -0.98
N SER A 96 -12.13 -9.83 -0.49
CA SER A 96 -12.80 -8.82 -1.33
C SER A 96 -11.85 -7.76 -1.93
N ALA A 97 -10.72 -7.48 -1.27
CA ALA A 97 -9.72 -6.54 -1.78
C ALA A 97 -8.88 -7.13 -2.92
N GLY A 98 -8.88 -8.45 -3.12
CA GLY A 98 -8.02 -9.14 -4.10
C GLY A 98 -6.66 -9.55 -3.52
N PHE A 99 -6.52 -9.56 -2.19
CA PHE A 99 -5.29 -9.92 -1.49
C PHE A 99 -4.89 -11.39 -1.74
N VAL A 100 -5.87 -12.28 -1.99
CA VAL A 100 -5.62 -13.68 -2.37
C VAL A 100 -4.94 -13.79 -3.74
N GLY A 101 -5.35 -12.99 -4.72
CA GLY A 101 -4.71 -12.97 -6.05
C GLY A 101 -3.30 -12.38 -5.99
N CYS A 102 -3.10 -11.39 -5.11
CA CYS A 102 -1.82 -10.81 -4.74
C CYS A 102 -0.87 -11.85 -4.11
N LEU A 103 -1.33 -12.59 -3.10
CA LEU A 103 -0.62 -13.70 -2.45
C LEU A 103 -0.29 -14.84 -3.44
N TRP A 104 -1.22 -15.16 -4.36
CA TRP A 104 -0.97 -16.17 -5.39
C TRP A 104 0.10 -15.71 -6.38
N LYS A 105 0.09 -14.44 -6.82
CA LYS A 105 1.16 -13.85 -7.63
C LYS A 105 2.50 -13.87 -6.89
N LEU A 106 2.52 -13.52 -5.60
CA LEU A 106 3.72 -13.59 -4.75
C LEU A 106 4.27 -15.02 -4.66
N GLY A 107 3.41 -16.01 -4.43
CA GLY A 107 3.82 -17.43 -4.34
C GLY A 107 4.26 -18.03 -5.68
N VAL A 108 3.57 -17.72 -6.78
CA VAL A 108 3.91 -18.24 -8.12
C VAL A 108 5.13 -17.55 -8.73
N ALA A 109 5.33 -16.25 -8.45
CA ALA A 109 6.55 -15.54 -8.85
C ALA A 109 7.76 -16.02 -8.04
N GLY A 110 7.61 -16.23 -6.73
CA GLY A 110 8.67 -16.80 -5.87
C GLY A 110 9.14 -18.19 -6.32
N CYS A 111 8.23 -19.04 -6.79
CA CYS A 111 8.59 -20.36 -7.34
C CYS A 111 9.30 -20.32 -8.70
N LYS A 112 9.27 -19.20 -9.44
CA LYS A 112 9.88 -19.08 -10.77
C LYS A 112 11.38 -18.73 -10.74
N VAL A 113 11.93 -18.31 -9.59
CA VAL A 113 13.32 -17.82 -9.47
C VAL A 113 14.30 -18.87 -8.91
N SER A 114 13.91 -20.14 -8.73
CA SER A 114 14.85 -21.19 -8.33
C SER A 114 15.23 -22.13 -9.48
N PRO A 115 16.15 -21.71 -10.37
CA PRO A 115 17.13 -22.64 -10.91
C PRO A 115 18.60 -22.28 -10.65
N GLN A 116 18.93 -21.10 -10.09
CA GLN A 116 20.34 -20.66 -10.02
C GLN A 116 21.04 -20.83 -8.66
N LEU A 117 20.38 -21.36 -7.62
CA LEU A 117 21.05 -21.61 -6.33
C LEU A 117 21.62 -23.04 -6.17
N CYS A 118 21.81 -23.79 -7.27
CA CYS A 118 22.40 -25.15 -7.24
C CYS A 118 23.76 -25.28 -7.95
N LEU A 119 24.42 -24.19 -8.31
CA LEU A 119 25.74 -24.23 -8.96
C LEU A 119 26.63 -23.15 -8.35
N HIS A 120 27.12 -23.41 -7.14
CA HIS A 120 28.41 -22.95 -6.54
C HIS A 120 28.46 -23.28 -5.03
N LEU A 121 28.16 -24.55 -4.68
CA LEU A 121 28.73 -25.20 -3.50
C LEU A 121 29.43 -26.47 -3.98
#